data_AF-A0A836SQ83-F1
#
_entry.id   AF-A0A836SQ83-F1
#
_cell.length_a   1.000
_cell.length_b   1.000
_cell.length_c   1.000
_cell.angle_alpha   90.00
_cell.angle_beta   90.00
_cell.angle_gamma   90.00
#
_symmetry.space_group_name_H-M   'P 1'
#
loop_
_entity.id
_entity.type
_entity.pdbx_description
1 polymer ?
#
loop_
_entity_poly.entity_id
_entity_poly.type
_entity_poly.pdbx_seq_one_letter_code
_entity_poly.pdbx_strand_id
1 'polypeptide(L)'
;MSLINIIGTWLAAGLTIAIFSFLYKDNPLYKFAEHIYVGASAAFWVVIFWYSDVNPMLIERLFDPKFPIVEKLILAIPTTFGIMMLCRWFPKIAWLS
;
A
#
# COMPACT_ATOMS: atom_id res chain seq x y z
N MET A 1 25.75 -21.68 -7.29
CA MET A 1 24.83 -20.77 -6.59
C MET A 1 25.19 -19.35 -7.01
N SER A 2 24.25 -18.55 -7.52
CA SER A 2 24.55 -17.14 -7.82
C SER A 2 24.74 -16.36 -6.53
N LEU A 3 25.54 -15.29 -6.58
CA LEU A 3 25.77 -14.42 -5.42
C LEU A 3 24.44 -13.81 -4.90
N ILE A 4 23.52 -13.48 -5.82
CA ILE A 4 22.15 -13.05 -5.52
C ILE A 4 21.41 -14.07 -4.65
N ASN A 5 21.49 -15.36 -4.99
CA ASN A 5 20.76 -16.39 -4.27
C ASN A 5 21.31 -16.56 -2.85
N ILE A 6 22.63 -16.47 -2.67
CA ILE A 6 23.26 -16.58 -1.35
C ILE A 6 22.80 -15.42 -0.45
N ILE A 7 22.83 -14.19 -0.96
CA ILE A 7 22.39 -13.00 -0.22
C ILE A 7 20.90 -13.10 0.12
N GLY A 8 20.07 -13.49 -0.84
CA GLY A 8 18.63 -13.66 -0.65
C GLY A 8 18.30 -14.71 0.43
N THR A 9 18.99 -15.85 0.41
CA THR A 9 18.79 -16.92 1.41
C THR A 9 19.17 -16.46 2.82
N TRP A 10 20.30 -15.76 2.98
CA TRP A 10 20.71 -15.23 4.29
C TRP A 10 19.76 -14.14 4.79
N LEU A 11 19.27 -13.29 3.90
CA LEU A 11 18.29 -12.26 4.23
C LEU A 11 16.96 -12.88 4.68
N ALA A 12 16.47 -13.89 3.95
CA ALA A 12 15.26 -14.63 4.31
C ALA A 12 15.41 -15.31 5.68
N ALA A 13 16.51 -16.05 5.89
CA ALA A 13 16.79 -16.70 7.16
C ALA A 13 16.87 -15.70 8.34
N GLY A 14 17.53 -14.56 8.13
CA GLY A 14 17.62 -13.49 9.13
C GLY A 14 16.26 -12.90 9.49
N LEU A 15 15.42 -12.60 8.50
CA LEU A 15 14.06 -12.10 8.71
C LEU A 15 13.16 -13.14 9.43
N THR A 16 13.28 -14.41 9.09
CA THR A 16 12.55 -15.49 9.77
C THR A 16 12.91 -15.57 11.25
N ILE A 17 14.19 -15.53 11.58
CA ILE A 17 14.65 -15.52 12.99
C ILE A 17 14.19 -14.23 13.69
N ALA A 18 14.24 -13.07 13.01
CA ALA A 18 13.79 -11.80 13.56
C ALA A 18 12.30 -11.82 13.92
N ILE A 19 11.45 -12.44 13.10
CA ILE A 19 10.02 -12.64 13.40
C ILE A 19 9.85 -13.58 14.60
N PHE A 20 10.56 -14.71 14.64
CA PHE A 20 10.51 -15.64 15.77
C PHE A 20 11.05 -15.05 17.09
N SER A 21 11.84 -13.97 17.04
CA SER A 21 12.31 -13.27 18.24
C SER A 21 11.16 -12.71 19.10
N PHE A 22 9.94 -12.58 18.57
CA PHE A 22 8.74 -12.25 19.36
C PHE A 22 8.57 -13.17 20.58
N LEU A 23 8.90 -14.46 20.44
CA LEU A 23 8.73 -15.46 21.49
C LEU A 23 9.58 -15.18 22.74
N TYR A 24 10.65 -14.40 22.59
CA TYR A 24 11.62 -14.13 23.64
C TYR A 24 11.41 -12.77 24.34
N LYS A 25 10.57 -11.88 23.78
CA LYS A 25 10.16 -10.51 24.22
C LYS A 25 10.10 -9.57 23.00
N ASP A 26 9.40 -8.44 23.12
CA ASP A 26 9.40 -7.33 22.16
C ASP A 26 10.81 -6.71 21.98
N ASN A 27 11.62 -7.30 21.11
CA ASN A 27 12.96 -6.85 20.74
C ASN A 27 12.87 -5.80 19.59
N PRO A 28 13.71 -4.75 19.55
CA PRO A 28 13.81 -3.86 18.39
C PRO A 28 13.96 -4.60 17.04
N LEU A 29 14.63 -5.76 17.02
CA LEU A 29 14.74 -6.59 15.81
C LEU A 29 13.39 -7.13 15.31
N TYR A 30 12.53 -7.56 16.24
CA TYR A 30 11.19 -8.02 15.90
C TYR A 30 10.33 -6.87 15.36
N LYS A 31 10.32 -5.71 16.05
CA LYS A 31 9.55 -4.54 15.61
C LYS A 31 9.99 -4.05 14.22
N PHE A 32 11.27 -4.13 13.91
CA PHE A 32 11.78 -3.79 12.58
C PHE A 32 11.24 -4.74 11.51
N ALA A 33 11.31 -6.06 11.75
CA ALA A 33 10.76 -7.06 10.83
C ALA A 33 9.24 -6.91 10.67
N GLU A 34 8.52 -6.60 11.75
CA GLU A 34 7.09 -6.31 11.75
C GLU A 34 6.75 -5.09 10.90
N HIS A 35 7.46 -3.98 11.05
CA HIS A 35 7.25 -2.78 10.22
C HIS A 35 7.54 -3.04 8.73
N ILE A 36 8.57 -3.83 8.41
CA ILE A 36 8.82 -4.25 7.02
C ILE A 36 7.64 -5.07 6.49
N TYR A 37 7.17 -6.05 7.27
CA TYR A 37 6.11 -6.96 6.85
C TYR A 37 4.78 -6.23 6.64
N VAL A 38 4.38 -5.39 7.60
CA VAL A 38 3.16 -4.57 7.52
C VAL A 38 3.28 -3.53 6.40
N GLY A 39 4.45 -2.90 6.25
CA GLY A 39 4.72 -1.95 5.17
C GLY A 39 4.63 -2.60 3.78
N ALA A 40 5.22 -3.78 3.61
CA ALA A 40 5.15 -4.53 2.36
C ALA A 40 3.71 -4.97 2.04
N SER A 41 2.95 -5.39 3.05
CA SER A 41 1.54 -5.77 2.89
C SER A 41 0.69 -4.57 2.49
N ALA A 42 0.90 -3.41 3.12
CA ALA A 42 0.21 -2.17 2.75
C ALA A 42 0.56 -1.73 1.33
N ALA A 43 1.84 -1.77 0.95
CA ALA A 43 2.28 -1.41 -0.39
C ALA A 43 1.69 -2.33 -1.48
N PHE A 44 1.64 -3.64 -1.22
CA PHE A 44 1.02 -4.61 -2.13
C PHE A 44 -0.46 -4.27 -2.40
N TRP A 45 -1.22 -3.97 -1.35
CA TRP A 45 -2.62 -3.55 -1.49
C TRP A 45 -2.77 -2.26 -2.28
N VAL A 46 -1.93 -1.25 -2.02
CA VAL A 46 -1.96 0.02 -2.76
C VAL A 46 -1.73 -0.21 -4.24
N VAL A 47 -0.76 -1.06 -4.60
CA VAL A 47 -0.48 -1.41 -6.00
C VAL A 47 -1.64 -2.14 -6.64
N ILE A 48 -2.25 -3.11 -5.94
CA ILE A 48 -3.42 -3.82 -6.45
C ILE A 48 -4.59 -2.85 -6.69
N PHE A 49 -4.94 -2.02 -5.71
CA PHE A 49 -6.03 -1.06 -5.86
C PHE A 49 -5.76 -0.06 -6.99
N TRP A 50 -4.50 0.31 -7.21
CA TRP A 50 -4.13 1.17 -8.33
C TRP A 50 -4.50 0.55 -9.67
N TYR A 51 -4.10 -0.70 -9.90
CA TYR A 51 -4.32 -1.38 -11.18
C TYR A 51 -5.75 -1.90 -11.36
N SER A 52 -6.40 -2.33 -10.28
CA SER A 52 -7.76 -2.90 -10.35
C SER A 52 -8.84 -1.84 -10.42
N ASP A 53 -8.70 -0.74 -9.68
CA ASP A 53 -9.78 0.22 -9.47
C ASP A 53 -9.41 1.63 -9.92
N VAL A 54 -8.34 2.21 -9.37
CA VAL A 54 -8.01 3.64 -9.55
C VAL A 54 -7.75 3.95 -11.02
N ASN A 55 -6.89 3.19 -11.69
CA ASN A 55 -6.56 3.45 -13.08
C ASN A 55 -7.76 3.19 -14.03
N PRO A 56 -8.36 1.98 -14.09
CA PRO A 56 -9.41 1.69 -15.07
C PRO A 56 -10.77 2.31 -14.75
N MET A 57 -11.14 2.48 -13.46
CA MET A 57 -12.47 2.97 -13.09
C MET A 57 -12.51 4.48 -12.89
N LEU A 58 -11.38 5.12 -12.56
CA LEU A 58 -11.33 6.54 -12.25
C LEU A 58 -10.57 7.32 -13.32
N ILE A 59 -9.29 7.01 -13.54
CA ILE A 59 -8.45 7.77 -14.48
C ILE A 59 -8.93 7.60 -15.92
N GLU A 60 -9.03 6.36 -16.40
CA GLU A 60 -9.40 6.08 -17.79
C GLU A 60 -10.80 6.63 -18.13
N ARG A 61 -11.78 6.44 -17.24
CA ARG A 61 -13.15 6.95 -17.45
C ARG A 61 -13.25 8.48 -17.40
N LEU A 62 -12.42 9.13 -16.59
CA LEU A 62 -12.42 10.59 -16.50
C LEU A 62 -11.85 11.23 -17.77
N PHE A 63 -10.79 10.63 -18.34
CA PHE A 63 -10.12 11.14 -19.54
C PHE A 63 -10.70 10.62 -20.87
N ASP A 64 -11.52 9.58 -20.86
CA ASP A 64 -12.18 9.10 -22.10
C ASP A 64 -13.16 10.16 -22.64
N PRO A 65 -12.94 10.69 -23.87
CA PRO A 65 -13.82 11.68 -24.48
C PRO A 65 -15.22 11.14 -24.83
N LYS A 66 -15.41 9.82 -24.89
CA LYS A 66 -16.70 9.19 -25.20
C LYS A 66 -17.59 9.00 -23.97
N PHE A 67 -17.06 9.25 -22.77
CA PHE A 67 -17.76 9.02 -21.52
C PHE A 67 -18.76 10.15 -21.21
N PRO A 68 -20.02 9.88 -20.82
CA PRO A 68 -21.04 10.91 -20.60
C PRO A 68 -20.64 11.92 -19.52
N ILE A 69 -20.88 13.21 -19.77
CA ILE A 69 -20.59 14.29 -18.81
C ILE A 69 -21.26 14.05 -17.45
N VAL A 70 -22.50 13.55 -17.45
CA VAL A 70 -23.26 13.30 -16.22
C VAL A 70 -22.57 12.22 -15.37
N GLU A 71 -22.07 11.16 -16.00
CA GLU A 71 -21.37 10.08 -15.29
C GLU A 71 -19.98 10.52 -14.80
N LYS A 72 -19.28 11.38 -15.55
CA LYS A 72 -18.04 12.04 -15.08
C LYS A 72 -18.30 12.88 -13.82
N LEU A 73 -19.44 13.56 -13.76
CA LEU A 73 -19.81 14.35 -12.58
C LEU A 73 -20.11 13.44 -11.38
N ILE A 74 -20.74 12.29 -11.59
CA ILE A 74 -20.96 11.30 -10.54
C ILE A 74 -19.62 10.75 -10.03
N LEU A 75 -18.64 10.50 -10.92
CA LEU A 75 -17.27 10.08 -10.59
C LEU A 75 -16.51 11.10 -9.73
N ALA A 76 -16.89 12.39 -9.75
CA ALA A 76 -16.28 13.39 -8.88
C ALA A 76 -16.52 13.09 -7.39
N ILE A 77 -17.64 12.45 -7.04
CA ILE A 77 -17.98 12.09 -5.66
C ILE A 77 -16.97 11.07 -5.09
N PRO A 78 -16.81 9.84 -5.66
CA PRO A 78 -15.84 8.88 -5.17
C PRO A 78 -14.39 9.36 -5.32
N THR A 79 -14.08 10.20 -6.31
CA THR A 79 -12.75 10.82 -6.42
C THR A 79 -12.46 11.74 -5.24
N THR A 80 -13.41 12.57 -4.86
CA THR A 80 -13.26 13.48 -3.71
C THR A 80 -13.12 12.70 -2.41
N PHE A 81 -13.97 11.69 -2.17
CA PHE A 81 -13.85 10.83 -0.99
C PHE A 81 -12.53 10.05 -0.97
N GLY A 82 -12.06 9.52 -2.11
CA GLY A 82 -10.77 8.85 -2.21
C GLY A 82 -9.60 9.76 -1.87
N ILE A 83 -9.61 11.01 -2.35
CA ILE A 83 -8.59 12.01 -1.99
C ILE A 83 -8.65 12.35 -0.50
N MET A 84 -9.85 12.47 0.09
CA MET A 84 -10.02 12.70 1.52
C MET A 84 -9.42 11.55 2.35
N MET A 85 -9.59 10.28 1.94
CA MET A 85 -8.97 9.14 2.63
C MET A 85 -7.43 9.20 2.62
N LEU A 86 -6.82 9.76 1.56
CA LEU A 86 -5.36 9.95 1.50
C LEU A 86 -4.85 11.02 2.47
N CYS A 87 -5.72 11.94 2.94
CA CYS A 87 -5.36 12.93 3.95
C CYS A 87 -4.96 12.29 5.30
N ARG A 88 -5.32 11.02 5.54
CA ARG A 88 -4.95 10.28 6.75
C ARG A 88 -3.43 10.14 6.95
N TRP A 89 -2.64 10.21 5.87
CA TRP A 89 -1.17 10.22 5.97
C TRP A 89 -0.61 11.49 6.60
N PHE A 90 -1.38 12.58 6.62
CA PHE A 90 -0.95 13.85 7.16
C PHE A 90 -1.68 14.14 8.48
N PRO A 91 -1.02 14.01 9.65
CA PRO A 91 -1.68 14.09 10.95
C PRO A 91 -2.43 15.41 11.21
N LYS A 92 -2.05 16.50 10.53
CA LYS A 92 -2.72 17.81 10.63
C LYS A 92 -4.08 17.88 9.93
N ILE A 93 -4.26 17.12 8.85
CA ILE A 93 -5.48 17.09 8.03
C ILE A 93 -6.19 15.73 8.11
N ALA A 94 -5.72 14.82 8.95
CA ALA A 94 -6.29 13.50 9.15
C ALA A 94 -7.74 13.53 9.66
N TRP A 95 -8.23 14.65 10.20
CA TRP A 95 -9.61 14.83 10.64
C TRP A 95 -10.64 14.88 9.50
N LEU A 96 -10.17 15.07 8.26
CA LEU A 96 -11.01 15.03 7.06
C LEU A 96 -11.38 13.60 6.62
N SER A 97 -10.78 12.57 7.24
CA SER A 97 -10.94 11.16 6.91
C SER A 97 -11.47 10.35 8.08
#